data_AF-E3QSX2-F1
#
_entry.id   AF-E3QSX2-F1
#
_cell.length_a   1.000
_cell.length_b   1.000
_cell.length_c   1.000
_cell.angle_alpha   90.00
_cell.angle_beta   90.00
_cell.angle_gamma   90.00
#
_symmetry.space_group_name_H-M   'P 1'
#
loop_
_entity.id
_entity.type
_entity.pdbx_description
1 polymer ?
#
loop_
_entity_poly.entity_id
_entity_poly.type
_entity_poly.pdbx_seq_one_letter_code
_entity_poly.pdbx_strand_id
1 'polypeptide(L)'
;MRWVFQILFLLLLPLFYFILHFQSQQTLVKDKIRRNRRIANFDIFHPNSLRNRLQLRAGPNARLVTTFGIQNSFTTTDVAQHMKFLRRAIQAINSADKATWYRVWTLANETTSVLLRISENTVSVERIARILCFDVVLELLFKHTRLKPYDIDHADRATELINILWQQSKKGLSEQTPITQEHTLDALHAALRKLVSGREDSNLALIMPAYETLWRVVLLTYIHVAFRYMDTASTNLVEEVVEIVSFNRGASEKLHPTVEHFAEEALRLYPPTKRIYRASDVGAVAADVESMHHDFRIWGHDALHFCPSRFSKLTQDQKDAYMPFGVGRNVCPAINGFGRKMISSLVVVLLTRLGTRASGARVWFSDDKLDQDSTAPLPTGRNDAVKWIVSPGGTSQGLLQKAAVAH
;
A
#
# COMPACT_ATOMS: atom_id res chain seq x y z
N MET A 1 -37.59 -52.56 1.74
CA MET A 1 -37.85 -51.31 1.01
C MET A 1 -37.98 -50.07 1.91
N ARG A 2 -38.79 -50.04 2.99
CA ARG A 2 -38.95 -48.84 3.85
C ARG A 2 -37.66 -48.30 4.51
N TRP A 3 -36.78 -49.18 4.97
CA TRP A 3 -35.50 -48.79 5.58
C TRP A 3 -34.54 -48.09 4.61
N VAL A 4 -34.57 -48.46 3.32
CA VAL A 4 -33.75 -47.82 2.27
C VAL A 4 -34.21 -46.38 2.03
N PHE A 5 -35.52 -46.12 2.04
CA PHE A 5 -36.07 -44.76 1.92
C PHE A 5 -35.77 -43.89 3.14
N GLN A 6 -35.77 -44.45 4.35
CA GLN A 6 -35.40 -43.71 5.57
C GLN A 6 -33.91 -43.36 5.57
N ILE A 7 -33.03 -44.27 5.15
CA ILE A 7 -31.59 -44.01 5.02
C ILE A 7 -31.32 -42.95 3.94
N LEU A 8 -31.98 -43.04 2.77
CA LEU A 8 -31.89 -42.02 1.72
C LEU A 8 -32.37 -40.65 2.23
N PHE A 9 -33.50 -40.58 2.92
CA PHE A 9 -34.02 -39.33 3.48
C PHE A 9 -33.09 -38.71 4.53
N LEU A 10 -32.51 -39.54 5.41
CA LEU A 10 -31.52 -39.10 6.41
C LEU A 10 -30.21 -38.61 5.80
N LEU A 11 -29.83 -39.08 4.61
CA LEU A 11 -28.65 -38.61 3.88
C LEU A 11 -28.96 -37.39 2.99
N LEU A 12 -30.16 -37.31 2.42
CA LEU A 12 -30.57 -36.22 1.53
C LEU A 12 -30.88 -34.92 2.27
N LEU A 13 -31.41 -34.98 3.50
CA LEU A 13 -31.69 -33.77 4.30
C LEU A 13 -30.43 -32.95 4.65
N PRO A 14 -29.36 -33.55 5.21
CA PRO A 14 -28.10 -32.85 5.44
C PRO A 14 -27.46 -32.33 4.15
N LEU A 15 -27.54 -33.11 3.06
CA LEU A 15 -27.04 -32.70 1.75
C LEU A 15 -27.82 -31.48 1.21
N PHE A 16 -29.15 -31.50 1.30
CA PHE A 16 -30.01 -30.39 0.88
C PHE A 16 -29.76 -29.14 1.72
N TYR A 17 -29.65 -29.29 3.05
CA TYR A 17 -29.27 -28.19 3.95
C TYR A 17 -27.89 -27.62 3.58
N PHE A 18 -26.91 -28.49 3.31
CA PHE A 18 -25.57 -28.08 2.89
C PHE A 18 -25.60 -27.30 1.56
N ILE A 19 -26.38 -27.76 0.57
CA ILE A 19 -26.56 -27.08 -0.71
C ILE A 19 -27.18 -25.69 -0.51
N LEU A 20 -28.28 -25.59 0.25
CA LEU A 20 -28.95 -24.32 0.52
C LEU A 20 -28.03 -23.36 1.29
N HIS A 21 -27.31 -23.85 2.30
CA HIS A 21 -26.35 -23.06 3.06
C HIS A 21 -25.23 -22.54 2.15
N PHE A 22 -24.66 -23.40 1.30
CA PHE A 22 -23.61 -23.03 0.37
C PHE A 22 -24.08 -21.98 -0.66
N GLN A 23 -25.28 -22.16 -1.22
CA GLN A 23 -25.90 -21.18 -2.14
C GLN A 23 -26.17 -19.84 -1.45
N SER A 24 -26.62 -19.86 -0.19
CA SER A 24 -26.81 -18.65 0.63
C SER A 24 -25.49 -17.93 0.85
N GLN A 25 -24.42 -18.64 1.22
CA GLN A 25 -23.08 -18.04 1.39
C GLN A 25 -22.55 -17.43 0.09
N GLN A 26 -22.70 -18.12 -1.05
CA GLN A 26 -22.31 -17.56 -2.35
C GLN A 26 -23.08 -16.28 -2.69
N THR A 27 -24.38 -16.24 -2.37
CA THR A 27 -25.22 -15.05 -2.60
C THR A 27 -24.73 -13.89 -1.74
N LEU A 28 -24.45 -14.13 -0.46
CA LEU A 28 -23.90 -13.12 0.45
C LEU A 28 -22.54 -12.58 -0.01
N VAL A 29 -21.66 -13.44 -0.53
CA VAL A 29 -20.36 -13.04 -1.09
C VAL A 29 -20.55 -12.13 -2.31
N LYS A 30 -21.40 -12.53 -3.26
CA LYS A 30 -21.69 -11.72 -4.47
C LYS A 30 -22.32 -10.38 -4.12
N ASP A 31 -23.22 -10.35 -3.14
CA ASP A 31 -23.85 -9.12 -2.66
C ASP A 31 -22.85 -8.19 -1.98
N LYS A 32 -21.95 -8.74 -1.15
CA LYS A 32 -20.85 -7.99 -0.54
C LYS A 32 -19.96 -7.37 -1.61
N ILE A 33 -19.51 -8.15 -2.59
CA ILE A 33 -18.67 -7.67 -3.70
C ILE A 33 -19.39 -6.56 -4.47
N ARG A 34 -20.62 -6.83 -4.92
CA ARG A 34 -21.44 -5.89 -5.69
C ARG A 34 -21.65 -4.57 -4.96
N ARG A 35 -22.03 -4.60 -3.68
CA ARG A 35 -22.25 -3.40 -2.85
C ARG A 35 -20.99 -2.55 -2.77
N ASN A 36 -19.85 -3.16 -2.43
CA ASN A 36 -18.59 -2.45 -2.26
C ASN A 36 -18.09 -1.86 -3.59
N ARG A 37 -18.18 -2.61 -4.69
CA ARG A 37 -17.84 -2.11 -6.03
C ARG A 37 -18.72 -0.93 -6.44
N ARG A 38 -20.03 -1.00 -6.20
CA ARG A 38 -20.97 0.11 -6.48
C ARG A 38 -20.63 1.36 -5.67
N ILE A 39 -20.25 1.23 -4.41
CA ILE A 39 -19.82 2.38 -3.60
C ILE A 39 -18.52 2.96 -4.18
N ALA A 40 -17.51 2.13 -4.44
CA ALA A 40 -16.24 2.58 -4.98
C ALA A 40 -16.38 3.27 -6.35
N ASN A 41 -17.28 2.76 -7.21
CA ASN A 41 -17.62 3.33 -8.53
C ASN A 41 -18.72 4.41 -8.49
N PHE A 42 -19.15 4.87 -7.31
CA PHE A 42 -20.18 5.90 -7.12
C PHE A 42 -21.62 5.50 -7.53
N ASP A 43 -21.84 4.30 -8.07
CA ASP A 43 -23.12 3.83 -8.63
C ASP A 43 -24.27 3.78 -7.61
N ILE A 44 -23.99 3.83 -6.31
CA ILE A 44 -25.03 3.89 -5.26
C ILE A 44 -25.73 5.25 -5.20
N PHE A 45 -25.07 6.32 -5.66
CA PHE A 45 -25.59 7.69 -5.66
C PHE A 45 -26.02 8.15 -7.05
N HIS A 46 -25.93 7.29 -8.08
CA HIS A 46 -26.34 7.58 -9.45
C HIS A 46 -25.81 8.92 -10.01
N PRO A 47 -24.51 9.20 -9.93
CA PRO A 47 -23.99 10.51 -10.29
C PRO A 47 -24.11 10.79 -11.79
N ASN A 48 -24.67 11.93 -12.13
CA ASN A 48 -24.94 12.34 -13.51
C ASN A 48 -23.77 13.06 -14.20
N SER A 49 -22.73 13.46 -13.46
CA SER A 49 -21.62 14.27 -13.98
C SER A 49 -20.32 14.02 -13.24
N LEU A 50 -19.20 14.46 -13.82
CA LEU A 50 -17.90 14.46 -13.13
C LEU A 50 -17.95 15.33 -11.87
N ARG A 51 -18.53 16.53 -11.95
CA ARG A 51 -18.68 17.43 -10.80
C ARG A 51 -19.41 16.76 -9.64
N ASN A 52 -20.49 16.03 -9.92
CA ASN A 52 -21.23 15.32 -8.88
C ASN A 52 -20.39 14.18 -8.25
N ARG A 53 -19.59 13.44 -9.04
CA ARG A 53 -18.62 12.48 -8.48
C ARG A 53 -17.56 13.15 -7.61
N LEU A 54 -17.09 14.34 -7.99
CA LEU A 54 -16.13 15.10 -7.19
C LEU A 54 -16.74 15.52 -5.85
N GLN A 55 -17.98 16.01 -5.84
CA GLN A 55 -18.73 16.33 -4.61
C GLN A 55 -18.84 15.12 -3.68
N LEU A 56 -19.24 13.97 -4.22
CA LEU A 56 -19.38 12.72 -3.46
C LEU A 56 -18.08 12.26 -2.78
N ARG A 57 -16.93 12.65 -3.32
CA ARG A 57 -15.59 12.32 -2.79
C ARG A 57 -15.03 13.41 -1.88
N ALA A 58 -15.28 14.68 -2.20
CA ALA A 58 -14.71 15.82 -1.49
C ALA A 58 -15.19 15.90 -0.05
N GLY A 59 -16.49 15.67 0.20
CA GLY A 59 -17.08 15.72 1.55
C GLY A 59 -16.34 14.84 2.56
N PRO A 60 -16.22 13.52 2.33
CA PRO A 60 -15.46 12.63 3.21
C PRO A 60 -13.97 12.96 3.34
N ASN A 61 -13.40 13.79 2.46
CA ASN A 61 -12.00 14.20 2.50
C ASN A 61 -11.82 15.66 2.94
N ALA A 62 -12.89 16.36 3.35
CA ALA A 62 -12.84 17.77 3.75
C ALA A 62 -11.85 18.01 4.90
N ARG A 63 -11.72 17.04 5.82
CA ARG A 63 -10.70 17.07 6.90
C ARG A 63 -9.28 17.33 6.40
N LEU A 64 -8.94 16.86 5.19
CA LEU A 64 -7.60 17.02 4.62
C LEU A 64 -7.38 18.47 4.15
N VAL A 65 -8.43 19.16 3.73
CA VAL A 65 -8.37 20.61 3.45
C VAL A 65 -8.13 21.35 4.75
N THR A 66 -8.90 21.04 5.80
CA THR A 66 -8.77 21.68 7.11
C THR A 66 -7.38 21.47 7.73
N THR A 67 -6.83 20.26 7.61
CA THR A 67 -5.60 19.88 8.31
C THR A 67 -4.33 20.24 7.53
N PHE A 68 -4.36 20.10 6.20
CA PHE A 68 -3.18 20.26 5.35
C PHE A 68 -3.27 21.42 4.36
N GLY A 69 -4.42 22.09 4.24
CA GLY A 69 -4.62 23.12 3.21
C GLY A 69 -4.64 22.59 1.76
N ILE A 70 -4.66 21.28 1.56
CA ILE A 70 -4.46 20.70 0.22
C ILE A 70 -5.72 20.74 -0.66
N GLN A 71 -5.54 21.20 -1.90
CA GLN A 71 -6.52 21.10 -2.97
C GLN A 71 -6.01 20.12 -4.04
N ASN A 72 -6.58 18.93 -4.08
CA ASN A 72 -6.25 17.89 -5.07
C ASN A 72 -7.51 17.16 -5.52
N SER A 73 -7.34 16.12 -6.35
CA SER A 73 -8.47 15.31 -6.82
C SER A 73 -9.37 14.81 -5.68
N PHE A 74 -8.82 14.45 -4.52
CA PHE A 74 -9.60 13.87 -3.42
C PHE A 74 -10.44 14.92 -2.68
N THR A 75 -10.01 16.19 -2.68
CA THR A 75 -10.62 17.24 -1.87
C THR A 75 -11.41 18.28 -2.65
N THR A 76 -11.16 18.43 -3.96
CA THR A 76 -11.80 19.46 -4.78
C THR A 76 -13.14 19.01 -5.36
N THR A 77 -14.08 19.95 -5.49
CA THR A 77 -15.29 19.81 -6.32
C THR A 77 -15.14 20.46 -7.70
N ASP A 78 -14.03 21.17 -7.92
CA ASP A 78 -13.74 21.89 -9.16
C ASP A 78 -13.14 20.94 -10.21
N VAL A 79 -13.77 20.91 -11.39
CA VAL A 79 -13.37 20.03 -12.48
C VAL A 79 -12.02 20.42 -13.07
N ALA A 80 -11.71 21.71 -13.19
CA ALA A 80 -10.45 22.18 -13.75
C ALA A 80 -9.28 21.85 -12.82
N GLN A 81 -9.44 22.06 -11.50
CA GLN A 81 -8.45 21.66 -10.50
C GLN A 81 -8.20 20.15 -10.51
N HIS A 82 -9.27 19.34 -10.55
CA HIS A 82 -9.16 17.89 -10.66
C HIS A 82 -8.37 17.47 -11.90
N MET A 83 -8.70 18.04 -13.07
CA MET A 83 -8.02 17.72 -14.33
C MET A 83 -6.56 18.16 -14.31
N LYS A 84 -6.25 19.33 -13.73
CA LYS A 84 -4.87 19.81 -13.56
C LYS A 84 -4.05 18.85 -12.71
N PHE A 85 -4.59 18.42 -11.57
CA PHE A 85 -3.94 17.42 -10.72
C PHE A 85 -3.72 16.10 -11.46
N LEU A 86 -4.77 15.58 -12.10
CA LEU A 86 -4.73 14.27 -12.77
C LEU A 86 -3.71 14.26 -13.91
N ARG A 87 -3.65 15.32 -14.72
CA ARG A 87 -2.63 15.47 -15.78
C ARG A 87 -1.22 15.42 -15.22
N ARG A 88 -0.93 16.14 -14.13
CA ARG A 88 0.40 16.12 -13.50
C ARG A 88 0.78 14.71 -13.01
N ALA A 89 -0.14 14.02 -12.34
CA ALA A 89 0.08 12.67 -11.85
C ALA A 89 0.34 11.67 -12.99
N ILE A 90 -0.49 11.71 -14.05
CA ILE A 90 -0.32 10.85 -15.23
C ILE A 90 0.98 11.17 -15.96
N GLN A 91 1.33 12.45 -16.11
CA GLN A 91 2.58 12.85 -16.75
C GLN A 91 3.80 12.29 -16.01
N ALA A 92 3.84 12.39 -14.68
CA ALA A 92 4.93 11.84 -13.88
C ALA A 92 5.07 10.32 -14.10
N ILE A 93 3.95 9.59 -14.07
CA ILE A 93 3.90 8.13 -14.28
C ILE A 93 4.37 7.76 -15.70
N ASN A 94 3.81 8.40 -16.73
CA ASN A 94 4.10 8.09 -18.12
C ASN A 94 5.50 8.52 -18.55
N SER A 95 6.11 9.47 -17.84
CA SER A 95 7.50 9.92 -18.12
C SER A 95 8.56 8.98 -17.54
N ALA A 96 8.18 8.00 -16.72
CA ALA A 96 9.10 7.10 -16.05
C ALA A 96 9.63 6.00 -16.99
N ASP A 97 10.69 6.34 -17.71
CA ASP A 97 11.46 5.45 -18.58
C ASP A 97 12.45 4.54 -17.83
N LYS A 98 13.17 3.69 -18.57
CA LYS A 98 14.21 2.79 -18.03
C LYS A 98 15.26 3.54 -17.19
N ALA A 99 15.71 4.71 -17.65
CA ALA A 99 16.69 5.53 -16.93
C ALA A 99 16.12 6.06 -15.61
N THR A 100 14.84 6.41 -15.58
CA THR A 100 14.13 6.81 -14.36
C THR A 100 14.08 5.68 -13.35
N TRP A 101 13.75 4.46 -13.77
CA TRP A 101 13.73 3.31 -12.88
C TRP A 101 15.12 2.93 -12.34
N TYR A 102 16.16 3.05 -13.17
CA TYR A 102 17.54 2.90 -12.71
C TYR A 102 17.89 3.93 -11.62
N ARG A 103 17.54 5.20 -11.83
CA ARG A 103 17.75 6.26 -10.82
C ARG A 103 16.99 5.97 -9.53
N VAL A 104 15.73 5.54 -9.62
CA VAL A 104 14.92 5.15 -8.46
C VAL A 104 15.61 4.03 -7.67
N TRP A 105 16.10 2.99 -8.35
CA TRP A 105 16.81 1.88 -7.70
C TRP A 105 18.10 2.33 -7.01
N THR A 106 18.94 3.11 -7.71
CA THR A 106 20.19 3.63 -7.16
C THR A 106 19.92 4.50 -5.93
N LEU A 107 19.00 5.46 -6.05
CA LEU A 107 18.60 6.35 -4.97
C LEU A 107 18.06 5.58 -3.77
N ALA A 108 17.21 4.58 -3.99
CA ALA A 108 16.66 3.74 -2.94
C ALA A 108 17.77 3.01 -2.14
N ASN A 109 18.78 2.47 -2.83
CA ASN A 109 19.92 1.83 -2.20
C ASN A 109 20.82 2.81 -1.44
N GLU A 110 21.10 3.98 -2.02
CA GLU A 110 21.91 5.02 -1.40
C GLU A 110 21.25 5.53 -0.11
N THR A 111 19.98 5.89 -0.17
CA THR A 111 19.22 6.41 0.99
C THR A 111 19.15 5.38 2.11
N THR A 112 18.88 4.11 1.79
CA THR A 112 18.90 3.04 2.79
C THR A 112 20.30 2.88 3.40
N SER A 113 21.36 3.01 2.61
CA SER A 113 22.75 2.91 3.08
C SER A 113 23.11 4.03 4.05
N VAL A 114 22.68 5.26 3.78
CA VAL A 114 22.92 6.39 4.69
C VAL A 114 22.19 6.18 6.01
N LEU A 115 20.92 5.76 5.96
CA LEU A 115 20.11 5.51 7.15
C LEU A 115 20.70 4.39 8.04
N LEU A 116 21.29 3.36 7.43
CA LEU A 116 21.96 2.27 8.14
C LEU A 116 23.29 2.68 8.78
N ARG A 117 24.02 3.64 8.19
CA ARG A 117 25.28 4.14 8.77
C ARG A 117 25.08 4.98 10.03
N ILE A 118 23.91 5.63 10.15
CA ILE A 118 23.58 6.49 11.29
C ILE A 118 23.18 5.67 12.52
N SER A 119 22.81 4.40 12.34
CA SER A 119 22.32 3.54 13.43
C SER A 119 23.38 2.61 14.00
N GLU A 120 23.43 2.50 15.33
CA GLU A 120 24.51 1.78 16.01
C GLU A 120 24.39 0.26 16.00
N ASN A 121 23.21 -0.35 15.75
CA ASN A 121 23.03 -1.81 15.55
C ASN A 121 21.58 -2.18 15.15
N THR A 122 20.61 -1.38 15.57
CA THR A 122 19.18 -1.57 15.27
C THR A 122 18.60 -0.31 14.65
N VAL A 123 17.63 -0.47 13.75
CA VAL A 123 16.96 0.62 13.04
C VAL A 123 15.45 0.56 13.20
N SER A 124 14.81 1.72 13.27
CA SER A 124 13.35 1.81 13.09
C SER A 124 13.00 1.52 11.63
N VAL A 125 12.27 0.44 11.40
CA VAL A 125 11.87 0.03 10.04
C VAL A 125 10.88 1.02 9.44
N GLU A 126 10.00 1.56 10.29
CA GLU A 126 9.03 2.59 9.93
C GLU A 126 9.73 3.84 9.40
N ARG A 127 10.75 4.32 10.12
CA ARG A 127 11.55 5.47 9.72
C ARG A 127 12.24 5.24 8.37
N ILE A 128 12.84 4.07 8.17
CA ILE A 128 13.48 3.73 6.90
C ILE A 128 12.46 3.72 5.76
N ALA A 129 11.34 2.99 5.92
CA ALA A 129 10.32 2.91 4.88
C ALA A 129 9.74 4.29 4.53
N ARG A 130 9.48 5.14 5.54
CA ARG A 130 9.03 6.53 5.34
C ARG A 130 10.04 7.32 4.51
N ILE A 131 11.29 7.43 4.94
CA ILE A 131 12.29 8.29 4.28
C ILE A 131 12.60 7.76 2.89
N LEU A 132 12.78 6.44 2.74
CA LEU A 132 13.04 5.77 1.46
C LEU A 132 11.94 6.05 0.42
N CYS A 133 10.68 5.82 0.79
CA CYS A 133 9.58 6.01 -0.14
C CYS A 133 9.35 7.48 -0.44
N PHE A 134 9.54 8.36 0.55
CA PHE A 134 9.44 9.80 0.34
C PHE A 134 10.47 10.31 -0.65
N ASP A 135 11.72 9.90 -0.46
CA ASP A 135 12.83 10.19 -1.34
C ASP A 135 12.52 9.82 -2.81
N VAL A 136 12.12 8.58 -3.04
CA VAL A 136 11.80 8.10 -4.39
C VAL A 136 10.60 8.83 -5.00
N VAL A 137 9.58 9.14 -4.19
CA VAL A 137 8.44 9.96 -4.66
C VAL A 137 8.89 11.37 -5.06
N LEU A 138 9.84 11.98 -4.33
CA LEU A 138 10.37 13.29 -4.71
C LEU A 138 11.16 13.24 -6.02
N GLU A 139 11.98 12.22 -6.25
CA GLU A 139 12.69 12.03 -7.52
C GLU A 139 11.72 11.91 -8.71
N LEU A 140 10.60 11.21 -8.51
CA LEU A 140 9.62 10.98 -9.58
C LEU A 140 8.74 12.20 -9.86
N LEU A 141 8.24 12.86 -8.83
CA LEU A 141 7.28 13.94 -8.97
C LEU A 141 7.95 15.31 -9.20
N PHE A 142 9.19 15.48 -8.72
CA PHE A 142 9.86 16.77 -8.65
C PHE A 142 11.30 16.75 -9.20
N LYS A 143 11.60 15.88 -10.17
CA LYS A 143 12.93 15.74 -10.81
C LYS A 143 13.66 17.07 -11.09
N HIS A 144 12.94 18.10 -11.52
CA HIS A 144 13.49 19.41 -11.89
C HIS A 144 13.50 20.45 -10.76
N THR A 145 12.71 20.24 -9.72
CA THR A 145 12.51 21.19 -8.62
C THR A 145 13.04 20.71 -7.28
N ARG A 146 13.37 19.41 -7.18
CA ARG A 146 14.02 18.79 -6.03
C ARG A 146 15.41 19.39 -5.80
N LEU A 147 15.67 19.76 -4.55
CA LEU A 147 16.93 20.36 -4.12
C LEU A 147 17.99 19.29 -3.87
N LYS A 148 19.26 19.64 -4.14
CA LYS A 148 20.44 18.79 -3.91
C LYS A 148 21.52 19.61 -3.18
N PRO A 149 22.29 19.03 -2.23
CA PRO A 149 22.24 17.64 -1.77
C PRO A 149 20.92 17.29 -1.05
N TYR A 150 20.58 16.01 -1.01
CA TYR A 150 19.36 15.56 -0.32
C TYR A 150 19.58 15.55 1.18
N ASP A 151 18.67 16.21 1.91
CA ASP A 151 18.75 16.35 3.36
C ASP A 151 17.82 15.34 4.04
N ILE A 152 18.42 14.32 4.65
CA ILE A 152 17.70 13.23 5.30
C ILE A 152 16.97 13.70 6.56
N ASP A 153 17.52 14.67 7.30
CA ASP A 153 16.91 15.14 8.54
C ASP A 153 15.63 15.93 8.25
N HIS A 154 15.66 16.78 7.21
CA HIS A 154 14.45 17.46 6.75
C HIS A 154 13.43 16.50 6.14
N ALA A 155 13.87 15.44 5.44
CA ALA A 155 12.96 14.42 4.94
C ALA A 155 12.29 13.60 6.06
N ASP A 156 13.06 13.22 7.09
CA ASP A 156 12.53 12.56 8.27
C ASP A 156 11.51 13.46 8.98
N ARG A 157 11.87 14.73 9.19
CA ARG A 157 10.98 15.71 9.81
C ARG A 157 9.69 15.92 9.01
N ALA A 158 9.79 16.08 7.69
CA ALA A 158 8.61 16.25 6.84
C ALA A 158 7.69 15.03 6.91
N THR A 159 8.25 13.83 6.82
CA THR A 159 7.48 12.58 6.85
C THR A 159 6.85 12.29 8.21
N GLU A 160 7.55 12.62 9.30
CA GLU A 160 7.01 12.57 10.67
C GLU A 160 5.81 13.52 10.83
N LEU A 161 5.97 14.80 10.43
CA LEU A 161 4.93 15.82 10.53
C LEU A 161 3.70 15.49 9.67
N ILE A 162 3.91 14.92 8.47
CA ILE A 162 2.81 14.40 7.65
C ILE A 162 2.00 13.35 8.42
N ASN A 163 2.67 12.39 9.08
CA ASN A 163 1.97 11.36 9.84
C ASN A 163 1.23 11.95 11.06
N ILE A 164 1.84 12.90 11.78
CA ILE A 164 1.21 13.61 12.92
C ILE A 164 -0.07 14.32 12.48
N LEU A 165 0.02 15.18 11.45
CA LEU A 165 -1.13 15.90 10.88
C LEU A 165 -2.19 14.92 10.40
N TRP A 166 -1.80 13.80 9.78
CA TRP A 166 -2.77 12.80 9.34
C TRP A 166 -3.55 12.21 10.52
N GLN A 167 -2.90 11.89 11.64
CA GLN A 167 -3.61 11.40 12.83
C GLN A 167 -4.55 12.46 13.38
N GLN A 168 -4.09 13.71 13.49
CA GLN A 168 -4.91 14.83 13.96
C GLN A 168 -6.16 15.00 13.09
N SER A 169 -6.04 14.86 11.76
CA SER A 169 -7.18 14.99 10.84
C SER A 169 -8.33 14.03 11.14
N LYS A 170 -8.06 12.88 11.77
CA LYS A 170 -9.06 11.86 12.11
C LYS A 170 -9.76 12.13 13.44
N LYS A 171 -9.19 12.96 14.31
CA LYS A 171 -9.81 13.32 15.59
C LYS A 171 -10.99 14.26 15.33
N GLY A 172 -11.99 14.22 16.21
CA GLY A 172 -13.12 15.15 16.14
C GLY A 172 -12.67 16.59 16.36
N LEU A 173 -13.45 17.56 15.87
CA LEU A 173 -13.15 19.00 16.01
C LEU A 173 -12.96 19.43 17.48
N SER A 174 -13.58 18.73 18.44
CA SER A 174 -13.45 18.98 19.88
C SER A 174 -12.10 18.57 20.49
N GLU A 175 -11.34 17.71 19.81
CA GLU A 175 -10.04 17.20 20.27
C GLU A 175 -8.85 17.85 19.54
N GLN A 176 -9.13 18.75 18.60
CA GLN A 176 -8.13 19.47 17.83
C GLN A 176 -7.85 20.82 18.49
N THR A 177 -6.58 21.12 18.77
CA THR A 177 -6.14 22.47 19.15
C THR A 177 -5.67 23.19 17.88
N PRO A 178 -6.42 24.18 17.36
CA PRO A 178 -6.11 24.80 16.05
C PRO A 178 -4.70 25.39 15.95
N ILE A 179 -4.23 26.04 17.02
CA ILE A 179 -2.89 26.65 17.08
C ILE A 179 -1.78 25.60 16.89
N THR A 180 -1.90 24.46 17.58
CA THR A 180 -0.92 23.37 17.47
C THR A 180 -0.88 22.78 16.06
N GLN A 181 -2.04 22.70 15.40
CA GLN A 181 -2.13 22.19 14.02
C GLN A 181 -1.45 23.15 13.03
N GLU A 182 -1.74 24.45 13.13
CA GLU A 182 -1.14 25.48 12.26
C GLU A 182 0.39 25.50 12.39
N HIS A 183 0.92 25.48 13.62
CA HIS A 183 2.36 25.40 13.85
C HIS A 183 2.98 24.12 13.27
N THR A 184 2.27 22.99 13.34
CA THR A 184 2.74 21.72 12.78
C THR A 184 2.77 21.76 11.24
N LEU A 185 1.76 22.40 10.63
CA LEU A 185 1.70 22.59 9.17
C LEU A 185 2.79 23.55 8.68
N ASP A 186 3.05 24.65 9.41
CA ASP A 186 4.13 25.58 9.10
C ASP A 186 5.50 24.92 9.20
N ALA A 187 5.72 24.08 10.22
CA ALA A 187 6.94 23.30 10.34
C ALA A 187 7.10 22.29 9.18
N LEU A 188 6.00 21.69 8.72
CA LEU A 188 6.01 20.79 7.56
C LEU A 188 6.40 21.55 6.29
N HIS A 189 5.78 22.69 6.06
CA HIS A 189 6.11 23.59 4.96
C HIS A 189 7.59 23.99 5.00
N ALA A 190 8.09 24.46 6.15
CA ALA A 190 9.50 24.78 6.33
C ALA A 190 10.44 23.62 5.99
N ALA A 191 10.11 22.39 6.39
CA ALA A 191 10.88 21.20 6.02
C ALA A 191 10.83 20.92 4.50
N LEU A 192 9.66 21.03 3.87
CA LEU A 192 9.49 20.83 2.43
C LEU A 192 10.27 21.86 1.59
N ARG A 193 10.40 23.13 2.02
CA ARG A 193 11.20 24.15 1.32
C ARG A 193 12.67 23.76 1.19
N LYS A 194 13.18 22.91 2.08
CA LYS A 194 14.54 22.41 2.06
C LYS A 194 14.73 21.22 1.12
N LEU A 195 13.64 20.64 0.61
CA LEU A 195 13.67 19.43 -0.21
C LEU A 195 13.19 19.69 -1.65
N VAL A 196 12.23 20.60 -1.84
CA VAL A 196 11.63 20.89 -3.14
C VAL A 196 11.30 22.38 -3.26
N SER A 197 11.69 22.98 -4.39
CA SER A 197 11.33 24.35 -4.75
C SER A 197 9.88 24.46 -5.29
N GLY A 198 9.32 25.68 -5.26
CA GLY A 198 7.97 25.96 -5.75
C GLY A 198 6.92 26.09 -4.65
N ARG A 199 5.63 26.07 -5.03
CA ARG A 199 4.50 26.34 -4.12
C ARG A 199 4.17 25.11 -3.27
N GLU A 200 4.23 25.25 -1.95
CA GLU A 200 4.14 24.14 -0.98
C GLU A 200 2.81 23.42 -0.98
N ASP A 201 1.69 24.15 -0.92
CA ASP A 201 0.35 23.54 -0.97
C ASP A 201 0.17 22.66 -2.21
N SER A 202 0.77 23.09 -3.33
CA SER A 202 0.73 22.34 -4.58
C SER A 202 1.65 21.12 -4.58
N ASN A 203 2.79 21.21 -3.90
CA ASN A 203 3.72 20.10 -3.74
C ASN A 203 3.12 19.05 -2.81
N LEU A 204 2.65 19.46 -1.63
CA LEU A 204 2.02 18.58 -0.65
C LEU A 204 0.78 17.88 -1.23
N ALA A 205 -0.05 18.61 -1.99
CA ALA A 205 -1.21 18.04 -2.68
C ALA A 205 -0.87 16.82 -3.56
N LEU A 206 0.30 16.80 -4.20
CA LEU A 206 0.81 15.70 -5.03
C LEU A 206 1.55 14.63 -4.23
N ILE A 207 2.38 15.05 -3.26
CA ILE A 207 3.17 14.16 -2.41
C ILE A 207 2.24 13.23 -1.65
N MET A 208 1.25 13.79 -0.94
CA MET A 208 0.39 13.05 -0.02
C MET A 208 -0.19 11.76 -0.60
N PRO A 209 -0.92 11.77 -1.74
CA PRO A 209 -1.51 10.54 -2.26
C PRO A 209 -0.50 9.52 -2.78
N ALA A 210 0.67 9.95 -3.27
CA ALA A 210 1.70 9.06 -3.79
C ALA A 210 2.56 8.44 -2.67
N TYR A 211 2.88 9.24 -1.65
CA TYR A 211 3.75 8.87 -0.55
C TYR A 211 3.02 8.07 0.53
N GLU A 212 1.93 8.60 1.08
CA GLU A 212 1.27 8.07 2.30
C GLU A 212 0.76 6.64 2.14
N THR A 213 0.36 6.30 0.93
CA THR A 213 -0.17 4.99 0.59
C THR A 213 0.97 4.00 0.30
N LEU A 214 2.05 4.46 -0.34
CA LEU A 214 3.16 3.64 -0.78
C LEU A 214 4.01 3.11 0.38
N TRP A 215 4.43 3.96 1.31
CA TRP A 215 5.41 3.55 2.33
C TRP A 215 4.87 2.46 3.24
N ARG A 216 3.56 2.44 3.49
CA ARG A 216 2.90 1.45 4.35
C ARG A 216 2.84 0.07 3.71
N VAL A 217 2.48 0.00 2.43
CA VAL A 217 2.48 -1.29 1.72
C VAL A 217 3.91 -1.82 1.59
N VAL A 218 4.90 -0.97 1.30
CA VAL A 218 6.31 -1.36 1.24
C VAL A 218 6.79 -1.91 2.60
N LEU A 219 6.51 -1.19 3.70
CA LEU A 219 6.86 -1.60 5.05
C LEU A 219 6.25 -2.95 5.42
N LEU A 220 4.93 -3.08 5.28
CA LEU A 220 4.20 -4.28 5.71
C LEU A 220 4.57 -5.50 4.85
N THR A 221 4.75 -5.31 3.53
CA THR A 221 5.21 -6.38 2.65
C THR A 221 6.62 -6.81 3.01
N TYR A 222 7.56 -5.88 3.24
CA TYR A 222 8.92 -6.21 3.68
C TYR A 222 8.88 -7.02 4.98
N ILE A 223 8.18 -6.54 6.01
CA ILE A 223 8.08 -7.24 7.29
C ILE A 223 7.47 -8.63 7.12
N HIS A 224 6.40 -8.76 6.32
CA HIS A 224 5.77 -10.05 6.06
C HIS A 224 6.78 -11.04 5.49
N VAL A 225 7.38 -10.69 4.36
CA VAL A 225 8.17 -11.66 3.60
C VAL A 225 9.56 -11.90 4.20
N ALA A 226 10.05 -10.98 5.05
CA ALA A 226 11.33 -11.14 5.74
C ALA A 226 11.23 -11.89 7.08
N PHE A 227 10.10 -11.77 7.79
CA PHE A 227 10.01 -12.18 9.19
C PHE A 227 8.72 -12.90 9.60
N ARG A 228 7.74 -13.06 8.73
CA ARG A 228 6.49 -13.79 9.05
C ARG A 228 6.52 -15.16 8.41
N TYR A 229 5.58 -16.01 8.82
CA TYR A 229 5.46 -17.34 8.25
C TYR A 229 5.05 -17.24 6.77
N MET A 230 5.76 -18.01 5.94
CA MET A 230 5.40 -18.28 4.56
C MET A 230 5.66 -19.76 4.28
N ASP A 231 4.83 -20.36 3.43
CA ASP A 231 5.09 -21.70 2.94
C ASP A 231 6.33 -21.72 2.01
N THR A 232 6.87 -22.91 1.76
CA THR A 232 8.07 -23.10 0.94
C THR A 232 7.92 -22.55 -0.48
N ALA A 233 6.76 -22.72 -1.12
CA ALA A 233 6.56 -22.26 -2.49
C ALA A 233 6.54 -20.72 -2.55
N SER A 234 5.85 -20.08 -1.61
CA SER A 234 5.83 -18.63 -1.48
C SER A 234 7.23 -18.08 -1.15
N THR A 235 8.01 -18.78 -0.31
CA THR A 235 9.40 -18.40 0.02
C THR A 235 10.30 -18.43 -1.22
N ASN A 236 10.30 -19.54 -1.96
CA ASN A 236 11.08 -19.67 -3.19
C ASN A 236 10.69 -18.59 -4.24
N LEU A 237 9.40 -18.27 -4.33
CA LEU A 237 8.92 -17.22 -5.25
C LEU A 237 9.46 -15.84 -4.85
N VAL A 238 9.52 -15.51 -3.55
CA VAL A 238 10.11 -14.25 -3.09
C VAL A 238 11.61 -14.19 -3.38
N GLU A 239 12.34 -15.30 -3.24
CA GLU A 239 13.75 -15.38 -3.64
C GLU A 239 13.93 -15.10 -5.14
N GLU A 240 13.10 -15.72 -6.00
CA GLU A 240 13.08 -15.46 -7.45
C GLU A 240 12.80 -13.97 -7.76
N VAL A 241 11.86 -13.35 -7.03
CA VAL A 241 11.56 -11.91 -7.18
C VAL A 241 12.78 -11.05 -6.82
N VAL A 242 13.49 -11.38 -5.74
CA VAL A 242 14.72 -10.67 -5.35
C VAL A 242 15.78 -10.79 -6.44
N GLU A 243 15.98 -11.98 -7.01
CA GLU A 243 16.93 -12.21 -8.10
C GLU A 243 16.58 -11.39 -9.35
N ILE A 244 15.34 -11.52 -9.84
CA ILE A 244 14.87 -10.83 -11.06
C ILE A 244 14.99 -9.31 -10.93
N VAL A 245 14.51 -8.75 -9.81
CA VAL A 245 14.48 -7.31 -9.59
C VAL A 245 15.90 -6.76 -9.40
N SER A 246 16.75 -7.47 -8.65
CA SER A 246 18.14 -7.06 -8.41
C SER A 246 18.97 -7.11 -9.70
N PHE A 247 18.83 -8.19 -10.49
CA PHE A 247 19.52 -8.34 -11.78
C PHE A 247 19.21 -7.17 -12.71
N ASN A 248 17.93 -6.79 -12.80
CA ASN A 248 17.49 -5.70 -13.65
C ASN A 248 17.61 -4.31 -12.99
N ARG A 249 18.06 -4.24 -11.73
CA ARG A 249 18.09 -3.00 -10.92
C ARG A 249 16.75 -2.26 -10.96
N GLY A 250 15.65 -3.00 -10.90
CA GLY A 250 14.29 -2.49 -11.04
C GLY A 250 13.96 -1.84 -12.39
N ALA A 251 14.84 -1.88 -13.39
CA ALA A 251 14.74 -1.11 -14.63
C ALA A 251 14.14 -1.89 -15.84
N SER A 252 13.58 -3.09 -15.63
CA SER A 252 12.90 -3.85 -16.69
C SER A 252 11.72 -3.06 -17.28
N GLU A 253 11.55 -3.07 -18.60
CA GLU A 253 10.46 -2.35 -19.28
C GLU A 253 9.08 -2.90 -18.90
N LYS A 254 8.95 -4.23 -18.83
CA LYS A 254 7.75 -4.93 -18.37
C LYS A 254 8.02 -5.63 -17.04
N LEU A 255 7.01 -5.69 -16.16
CA LEU A 255 7.13 -6.56 -14.99
C LEU A 255 7.14 -8.01 -15.44
N HIS A 256 8.05 -8.79 -14.87
CA HIS A 256 7.98 -10.25 -14.95
C HIS A 256 6.71 -10.74 -14.23
N PRO A 257 5.99 -11.76 -14.74
CA PRO A 257 4.76 -12.25 -14.11
C PRO A 257 4.92 -12.60 -12.62
N THR A 258 6.03 -13.22 -12.23
CA THR A 258 6.35 -13.52 -10.81
C THR A 258 6.38 -12.25 -9.95
N VAL A 259 7.02 -11.18 -10.45
CA VAL A 259 7.13 -9.90 -9.76
C VAL A 259 5.78 -9.17 -9.70
N GLU A 260 4.96 -9.34 -10.73
CA GLU A 260 3.60 -8.83 -10.78
C GLU A 260 2.71 -9.52 -9.73
N HIS A 261 2.67 -10.85 -9.71
CA HIS A 261 1.91 -11.63 -8.72
C HIS A 261 2.34 -11.32 -7.28
N PHE A 262 3.65 -11.15 -7.04
CA PHE A 262 4.18 -10.71 -5.74
C PHE A 262 3.58 -9.37 -5.30
N ALA A 263 3.59 -8.38 -6.19
CA ALA A 263 3.04 -7.07 -5.88
C ALA A 263 1.51 -7.08 -5.75
N GLU A 264 0.83 -7.94 -6.51
CA GLU A 264 -0.62 -8.10 -6.39
C GLU A 264 -1.03 -8.69 -5.05
N GLU A 265 -0.30 -9.69 -4.57
CA GLU A 265 -0.53 -10.27 -3.25
C GLU A 265 -0.20 -9.27 -2.13
N ALA A 266 0.88 -8.49 -2.28
CA ALA A 266 1.17 -7.37 -1.39
C ALA A 266 0.01 -6.36 -1.31
N LEU A 267 -0.55 -5.98 -2.45
CA LEU A 267 -1.66 -5.04 -2.53
C LEU A 267 -2.99 -5.61 -2.03
N ARG A 268 -3.19 -6.94 -2.13
CA ARG A 268 -4.34 -7.63 -1.55
C ARG A 268 -4.23 -7.72 -0.04
N LEU A 269 -3.09 -8.16 0.47
CA LEU A 269 -2.92 -8.38 1.91
C LEU A 269 -2.76 -7.04 2.66
N TYR A 270 -2.11 -6.06 2.05
CA TYR A 270 -1.85 -4.73 2.62
C TYR A 270 -2.38 -3.61 1.72
N PRO A 271 -3.71 -3.51 1.52
CA PRO A 271 -4.29 -2.54 0.61
C PRO A 271 -4.01 -1.11 1.09
N PRO A 272 -3.35 -0.27 0.27
CA PRO A 272 -2.99 1.09 0.69
C PRO A 272 -4.22 1.95 1.02
N THR A 273 -5.34 1.68 0.35
CA THR A 273 -6.65 2.27 0.64
C THR A 273 -7.59 1.19 1.14
N LYS A 274 -7.73 1.08 2.46
CA LYS A 274 -8.59 0.08 3.10
C LYS A 274 -10.08 0.37 2.96
N ARG A 275 -10.46 1.65 2.96
CA ARG A 275 -11.85 2.10 2.82
C ARG A 275 -11.95 3.22 1.79
N ILE A 276 -12.96 3.14 0.93
CA ILE A 276 -13.27 4.15 -0.09
C ILE A 276 -14.59 4.81 0.28
N TYR A 277 -14.52 6.02 0.85
CA TYR A 277 -15.68 6.76 1.33
C TYR A 277 -16.36 7.58 0.22
N ARG A 278 -17.68 7.66 0.30
CA ARG A 278 -18.54 8.52 -0.52
C ARG A 278 -19.60 9.14 0.40
N ALA A 279 -19.90 10.42 0.24
CA ALA A 279 -20.99 11.05 0.98
C ALA A 279 -21.77 12.02 0.11
N SER A 280 -23.07 12.08 0.39
CA SER A 280 -24.01 13.05 -0.15
C SER A 280 -24.83 13.63 1.00
N ASP A 281 -25.78 14.50 0.70
CA ASP A 281 -26.68 15.09 1.69
C ASP A 281 -27.53 14.04 2.41
N VAL A 282 -27.74 12.85 1.81
CA VAL A 282 -28.50 11.75 2.44
C VAL A 282 -27.64 10.84 3.31
N GLY A 283 -26.32 11.05 3.37
CA GLY A 283 -25.42 10.30 4.26
C GLY A 283 -24.12 9.83 3.61
N ALA A 284 -23.28 9.21 4.44
CA ALA A 284 -21.96 8.69 4.07
C ALA A 284 -21.93 7.16 4.08
N VAL A 285 -21.28 6.57 3.07
CA VAL A 285 -21.03 5.14 2.95
C VAL A 285 -19.58 4.88 2.56
N ALA A 286 -19.08 3.68 2.87
CA ALA A 286 -17.72 3.28 2.51
C ALA A 286 -17.72 1.89 1.88
N ALA A 287 -16.93 1.74 0.81
CA ALA A 287 -16.52 0.42 0.36
C ALA A 287 -15.37 -0.06 1.26
N ASP A 288 -15.49 -1.25 1.85
CA ASP A 288 -14.43 -1.88 2.64
C ASP A 288 -13.60 -2.81 1.76
N VAL A 289 -12.47 -2.28 1.29
CA VAL A 289 -11.50 -2.98 0.42
C VAL A 289 -10.81 -4.10 1.20
N GLU A 290 -10.32 -3.78 2.40
CA GLU A 290 -9.59 -4.72 3.27
C GLU A 290 -10.50 -5.91 3.65
N SER A 291 -11.74 -5.66 4.04
CA SER A 291 -12.70 -6.71 4.36
C SER A 291 -13.02 -7.62 3.19
N MET A 292 -12.97 -7.14 1.95
CA MET A 292 -13.13 -8.00 0.77
C MET A 292 -11.85 -8.76 0.43
N HIS A 293 -10.69 -8.12 0.59
CA HIS A 293 -9.40 -8.71 0.32
C HIS A 293 -9.03 -9.81 1.33
N HIS A 294 -9.55 -9.75 2.55
CA HIS A 294 -9.30 -10.72 3.62
C HIS A 294 -10.46 -11.69 3.87
N ASP A 295 -11.53 -11.65 3.06
CA ASP A 295 -12.68 -12.55 3.26
C ASP A 295 -12.29 -14.00 2.89
N PHE A 296 -12.28 -14.89 3.87
CA PHE A 296 -11.96 -16.30 3.68
C PHE A 296 -12.92 -17.03 2.72
N ARG A 297 -14.14 -16.52 2.54
CA ARG A 297 -15.10 -17.08 1.58
C ARG A 297 -14.78 -16.69 0.13
N ILE A 298 -13.98 -15.64 -0.08
CA ILE A 298 -13.50 -15.18 -1.38
C ILE A 298 -12.12 -15.75 -1.68
N TRP A 299 -11.21 -15.68 -0.69
CA TRP A 299 -9.79 -15.93 -0.89
C TRP A 299 -9.31 -17.30 -0.39
N GLY A 300 -10.17 -18.05 0.31
CA GLY A 300 -9.83 -19.34 0.91
C GLY A 300 -9.44 -19.24 2.38
N HIS A 301 -9.20 -20.37 3.03
CA HIS A 301 -8.79 -20.45 4.44
C HIS A 301 -7.44 -19.76 4.71
N ASP A 302 -6.62 -19.61 3.67
CA ASP A 302 -5.31 -18.97 3.66
C ASP A 302 -5.38 -17.48 3.24
N ALA A 303 -6.55 -16.84 3.34
CA ALA A 303 -6.75 -15.43 2.95
C ALA A 303 -5.80 -14.44 3.65
N LEU A 304 -5.25 -14.79 4.81
CA LEU A 304 -4.30 -13.93 5.53
C LEU A 304 -2.83 -14.34 5.34
N HIS A 305 -2.55 -15.41 4.60
CA HIS A 305 -1.20 -15.78 4.20
C HIS A 305 -0.76 -14.96 2.98
N PHE A 306 0.54 -14.71 2.88
CA PHE A 306 1.14 -14.12 1.69
C PHE A 306 1.45 -15.24 0.67
N CYS A 307 0.56 -15.42 -0.31
CA CYS A 307 0.63 -16.46 -1.32
C CYS A 307 0.51 -15.86 -2.74
N PRO A 308 1.62 -15.40 -3.33
CA PRO A 308 1.61 -14.78 -4.66
C PRO A 308 1.11 -15.69 -5.78
N SER A 309 1.35 -17.00 -5.66
CA SER A 309 0.95 -17.98 -6.68
C SER A 309 -0.56 -17.99 -6.95
N ARG A 310 -1.40 -17.48 -6.02
CA ARG A 310 -2.84 -17.33 -6.20
C ARG A 310 -3.21 -16.50 -7.44
N PHE A 311 -2.41 -15.50 -7.78
CA PHE A 311 -2.66 -14.62 -8.92
C PHE A 311 -2.41 -15.28 -10.28
N SER A 312 -1.78 -16.45 -10.32
CA SER A 312 -1.70 -17.26 -11.55
C SER A 312 -3.08 -17.66 -12.09
N LYS A 313 -4.07 -17.84 -11.20
CA LYS A 313 -5.43 -18.23 -11.57
C LYS A 313 -6.46 -17.82 -10.53
N LEU A 314 -7.01 -16.62 -10.69
CA LEU A 314 -8.09 -16.11 -9.85
C LEU A 314 -9.47 -16.60 -10.31
N THR A 315 -10.36 -16.85 -9.35
CA THR A 315 -11.81 -16.99 -9.59
C THR A 315 -12.42 -15.63 -9.99
N GLN A 316 -13.65 -15.64 -10.52
CA GLN A 316 -14.32 -14.38 -10.86
C GLN A 316 -14.59 -13.51 -9.62
N ASP A 317 -15.02 -14.13 -8.51
CA ASP A 317 -15.26 -13.41 -7.26
C ASP A 317 -13.96 -12.78 -6.71
N GLN A 318 -12.82 -13.46 -6.82
CA GLN A 318 -11.51 -12.90 -6.44
C GLN A 318 -11.12 -11.72 -7.33
N LYS A 319 -11.29 -11.82 -8.65
CA LYS A 319 -11.05 -10.70 -9.59
C LYS A 319 -11.93 -9.50 -9.26
N ASP A 320 -13.20 -9.73 -8.94
CA ASP A 320 -14.14 -8.66 -8.62
C ASP A 320 -13.92 -8.05 -7.23
N ALA A 321 -13.45 -8.84 -6.26
CA ALA A 321 -13.06 -8.35 -4.94
C ALA A 321 -11.74 -7.57 -4.96
N TYR A 322 -10.83 -7.89 -5.89
CA TYR A 322 -9.52 -7.27 -5.98
C TYR A 322 -9.57 -5.84 -6.55
N MET A 323 -9.68 -4.85 -5.67
CA MET A 323 -9.70 -3.42 -6.04
C MET A 323 -8.70 -2.50 -5.29
N PRO A 324 -7.40 -2.84 -5.16
CA PRO A 324 -6.44 -2.00 -4.44
C PRO A 324 -6.22 -0.62 -5.09
N PHE A 325 -6.53 -0.49 -6.38
CA PHE A 325 -6.44 0.75 -7.15
C PHE A 325 -7.82 1.41 -7.38
N GLY A 326 -8.86 0.97 -6.68
CA GLY A 326 -10.24 1.37 -6.95
C GLY A 326 -10.82 0.67 -8.19
N VAL A 327 -12.01 1.13 -8.61
CA VAL A 327 -12.76 0.55 -9.75
C VAL A 327 -13.45 1.64 -10.57
N GLY A 328 -13.66 1.35 -11.85
CA GLY A 328 -14.45 2.18 -12.77
C GLY A 328 -13.93 3.60 -12.94
N ARG A 329 -14.75 4.62 -12.65
CA ARG A 329 -14.51 6.02 -13.07
C ARG A 329 -13.48 6.79 -12.24
N ASN A 330 -12.87 6.17 -11.23
CA ASN A 330 -11.86 6.79 -10.34
C ASN A 330 -10.76 5.79 -9.98
N VAL A 331 -10.32 5.02 -10.98
CA VAL A 331 -9.16 4.13 -10.84
C VAL A 331 -7.88 4.96 -10.67
N CYS A 332 -6.97 4.46 -9.83
CA CYS A 332 -5.66 5.05 -9.62
C CYS A 332 -4.86 5.09 -10.94
N PRO A 333 -4.24 6.23 -11.30
CA PRO A 333 -3.39 6.33 -12.48
C PRO A 333 -2.24 5.31 -12.53
N ALA A 334 -1.80 4.81 -11.38
CA ALA A 334 -0.70 3.85 -11.27
C ALA A 334 -1.10 2.38 -11.47
N ILE A 335 -2.36 2.08 -11.85
CA ILE A 335 -2.88 0.71 -11.99
C ILE A 335 -2.15 -0.12 -13.06
N ASN A 336 -1.62 0.52 -14.11
CA ASN A 336 -0.97 -0.14 -15.25
C ASN A 336 0.50 -0.48 -14.94
N GLY A 337 0.73 -1.28 -13.90
CA GLY A 337 2.05 -1.80 -13.54
C GLY A 337 2.95 -0.84 -12.74
N PHE A 338 2.81 0.48 -12.88
CA PHE A 338 3.66 1.46 -12.19
C PHE A 338 3.70 1.24 -10.68
N GLY A 339 2.53 1.14 -10.03
CA GLY A 339 2.45 0.93 -8.58
C GLY A 339 3.07 -0.39 -8.15
N ARG A 340 2.83 -1.46 -8.92
CA ARG A 340 3.40 -2.79 -8.66
C ARG A 340 4.92 -2.79 -8.77
N LYS A 341 5.46 -2.15 -9.81
CA LYS A 341 6.91 -2.00 -10.02
C LYS A 341 7.57 -1.23 -8.87
N MET A 342 6.92 -0.16 -8.41
CA MET A 342 7.40 0.64 -7.28
C MET A 342 7.51 -0.20 -6.01
N ILE A 343 6.43 -0.90 -5.66
CA ILE A 343 6.36 -1.74 -4.45
C ILE A 343 7.44 -2.82 -4.50
N SER A 344 7.52 -3.60 -5.60
CA SER A 344 8.52 -4.67 -5.71
C SER A 344 9.95 -4.15 -5.64
N SER A 345 10.24 -3.02 -6.30
CA SER A 345 11.59 -2.44 -6.28
C SER A 345 12.01 -2.02 -4.87
N LEU A 346 11.14 -1.31 -4.15
CA LEU A 346 11.46 -0.81 -2.82
C LEU A 346 11.50 -1.92 -1.77
N VAL A 347 10.61 -2.92 -1.87
CA VAL A 347 10.66 -4.09 -0.98
C VAL A 347 11.94 -4.89 -1.20
N VAL A 348 12.36 -5.10 -2.45
CA VAL A 348 13.62 -5.80 -2.75
C VAL A 348 14.84 -5.03 -2.23
N VAL A 349 14.83 -3.69 -2.29
CA VAL A 349 15.87 -2.88 -1.64
C VAL A 349 15.89 -3.14 -0.12
N LEU A 350 14.73 -3.13 0.55
CA LEU A 350 14.70 -3.45 1.98
C LEU A 350 15.18 -4.88 2.28
N LEU A 351 14.77 -5.87 1.49
CA LEU A 351 15.21 -7.27 1.66
C LEU A 351 16.73 -7.42 1.51
N THR A 352 17.32 -6.77 0.51
CA THR A 352 18.77 -6.87 0.23
C THR A 352 19.63 -6.06 1.19
N ARG A 353 19.11 -4.96 1.74
CA ARG A 353 19.85 -4.04 2.62
C ARG A 353 19.65 -4.31 4.11
N LEU A 354 18.44 -4.67 4.52
CA LEU A 354 18.10 -4.97 5.92
C LEU A 354 18.15 -6.48 6.22
N GLY A 355 18.00 -7.31 5.19
CA GLY A 355 17.99 -8.76 5.33
C GLY A 355 16.65 -9.34 5.78
N THR A 356 16.64 -10.66 5.88
CA THR A 356 15.56 -11.55 6.31
C THR A 356 16.01 -12.43 7.47
N ARG A 357 15.09 -13.19 8.09
CA ARG A 357 15.44 -14.24 9.07
C ARG A 357 16.51 -15.20 8.54
N ALA A 358 16.43 -15.59 7.27
CA ALA A 358 17.40 -16.50 6.64
C ALA A 358 18.82 -15.90 6.56
N SER A 359 18.94 -14.58 6.43
CA SER A 359 20.22 -13.87 6.47
C SER A 359 20.71 -13.52 7.89
N GLY A 360 20.02 -13.98 8.93
CA GLY A 360 20.32 -13.65 10.33
C GLY A 360 19.79 -12.30 10.82
N ALA A 361 18.99 -11.59 10.01
CA ALA A 361 18.32 -10.38 10.46
C ALA A 361 17.23 -10.71 11.49
N ARG A 362 16.99 -9.80 12.42
CA ARG A 362 15.97 -9.95 13.48
C ARG A 362 15.05 -8.73 13.51
N VAL A 363 13.79 -8.95 13.85
CA VAL A 363 12.79 -7.89 14.08
C VAL A 363 12.24 -8.03 15.49
N TRP A 364 11.94 -6.90 16.13
CA TRP A 364 11.18 -6.85 17.38
C TRP A 364 10.00 -5.90 17.19
N PHE A 365 8.81 -6.40 17.50
CA PHE A 365 7.56 -5.67 17.35
C PHE A 365 7.19 -4.86 18.60
N SER A 366 7.81 -5.16 19.74
CA SER A 366 7.38 -4.69 21.06
C SER A 366 5.93 -5.10 21.35
N ASP A 367 5.57 -6.31 20.94
CA ASP A 367 4.26 -6.94 21.08
C ASP A 367 4.47 -8.46 21.21
N ASP A 368 4.19 -9.00 22.40
CA ASP A 368 4.47 -10.41 22.73
C ASP A 368 3.81 -11.38 21.75
N LYS A 369 2.61 -11.06 21.26
CA LYS A 369 1.90 -11.92 20.31
C LYS A 369 2.61 -11.93 18.97
N LEU A 370 2.98 -10.77 18.44
CA LEU A 370 3.68 -10.68 17.16
C LEU A 370 5.10 -11.27 17.24
N ASP A 371 5.80 -11.07 18.35
CA ASP A 371 7.17 -11.56 18.54
C ASP A 371 7.22 -13.09 18.71
N GLN A 372 6.18 -13.72 19.29
CA GLN A 372 6.13 -15.18 19.52
C GLN A 372 5.44 -15.98 18.40
N ASP A 373 4.39 -15.43 17.78
CA ASP A 373 3.61 -16.11 16.74
C ASP A 373 3.90 -15.50 15.37
N SER A 374 4.67 -16.19 14.53
CA SER A 374 4.98 -15.72 13.16
C SER A 374 3.80 -15.78 12.19
N THR A 375 2.70 -16.43 12.56
CA THR A 375 1.47 -16.54 11.75
C THR A 375 0.47 -15.43 12.06
N ALA A 376 0.62 -14.74 13.20
CA ALA A 376 -0.26 -13.64 13.58
C ALA A 376 -0.28 -12.56 12.47
N PRO A 377 -1.48 -12.12 12.02
CA PRO A 377 -1.58 -11.06 11.03
C PRO A 377 -0.93 -9.77 11.52
N LEU A 378 -0.16 -9.12 10.64
CA LEU A 378 0.43 -7.83 10.97
C LEU A 378 -0.67 -6.78 11.16
N PRO A 379 -0.60 -5.97 12.23
CA PRO A 379 -1.54 -4.90 12.42
C PRO A 379 -1.26 -3.82 11.36
N THR A 380 -2.32 -3.31 10.76
CA THR A 380 -2.24 -2.41 9.59
C THR A 380 -2.62 -0.97 9.95
N GLY A 381 -2.83 -0.68 11.24
CA GLY A 381 -3.09 0.65 11.77
C GLY A 381 -1.87 1.55 11.64
N ARG A 382 -2.09 2.86 11.85
CA ARG A 382 -1.12 3.84 11.37
C ARG A 382 0.13 3.98 12.23
N ASN A 383 0.00 3.72 13.53
CA ASN A 383 1.06 3.87 14.51
C ASN A 383 1.60 2.52 15.01
N ASP A 384 1.05 1.42 14.49
CA ASP A 384 1.31 0.08 15.01
C ASP A 384 2.77 -0.32 14.78
N ALA A 385 3.38 0.20 13.72
CA ALA A 385 4.76 -0.09 13.35
C ALA A 385 5.81 0.87 13.90
N VAL A 386 5.41 1.92 14.65
CA VAL A 386 6.35 2.96 15.15
C VAL A 386 7.43 2.35 16.06
N LYS A 387 7.08 1.31 16.82
CA LYS A 387 7.97 0.63 17.75
C LYS A 387 8.79 -0.50 17.10
N TRP A 388 8.57 -0.79 15.82
CA TRP A 388 9.21 -1.93 15.17
C TRP A 388 10.66 -1.60 14.84
N ILE A 389 11.56 -2.43 15.37
CA ILE A 389 12.99 -2.30 15.15
C ILE A 389 13.54 -3.54 14.46
N VAL A 390 14.49 -3.35 13.54
CA VAL A 390 15.23 -4.44 12.89
C VAL A 390 16.71 -4.31 13.23
N SER A 391 17.32 -5.44 13.55
CA SER A 391 18.77 -5.64 13.50
C SER A 391 19.07 -6.21 12.11
N PRO A 392 19.77 -5.45 11.26
CA PRO A 392 20.20 -5.98 9.97
C PRO A 392 21.03 -7.26 10.14
N GLY A 393 20.90 -8.19 9.20
CA GLY A 393 21.74 -9.40 9.16
C GLY A 393 23.19 -9.06 8.82
N GLY A 394 24.14 -9.88 9.28
CA GLY A 394 25.55 -9.75 8.91
C GLY A 394 25.71 -9.85 7.40
N THR A 395 26.40 -8.85 6.82
CA THR A 395 26.66 -8.61 5.38
C THR A 395 26.12 -9.64 4.39
N SER A 396 25.23 -9.17 3.53
CA SER A 396 24.71 -9.77 2.30
C SER A 396 25.77 -10.08 1.23
N GLN A 397 26.90 -10.68 1.60
CA GLN A 397 27.77 -11.37 0.65
C GLN A 397 27.12 -12.66 0.14
N GLY A 398 26.28 -13.34 0.92
CA GLY A 398 25.66 -14.61 0.51
C GLY A 398 24.63 -14.54 -0.63
N LEU A 399 23.90 -13.44 -0.77
CA LEU A 399 22.88 -13.28 -1.83
C LEU A 399 23.42 -12.56 -3.08
N LEU A 400 24.44 -11.70 -2.93
CA LEU A 400 25.07 -11.02 -4.06
C LEU A 400 26.19 -11.85 -4.73
N GLN A 401 26.84 -12.79 -4.02
CA GLN A 401 27.85 -13.67 -4.64
C GLN A 401 27.28 -14.66 -5.64
N LYS A 402 26.02 -15.11 -5.51
CA LYS A 402 25.43 -16.02 -6.51
C LYS A 402 25.12 -15.31 -7.84
N ALA A 403 24.82 -14.01 -7.82
CA ALA A 403 24.58 -13.22 -9.03
C ALA A 403 25.88 -12.77 -9.73
N ALA A 404 26.99 -12.65 -8.99
CA ALA A 404 28.29 -12.24 -9.55
C ALA A 404 29.16 -13.41 -10.03
N VAL A 405 28.81 -14.67 -9.71
CA VAL A 405 29.54 -15.88 -10.13
C VAL A 405 28.98 -16.49 -11.42
N ALA A 406 27.89 -15.95 -11.97
CA ALA A 406 27.36 -16.32 -13.29
C ALA A 406 27.84 -15.37 -14.40
N HIS A 407 29.15 -15.07 -14.41
CA HIS A 407 29.83 -14.44 -15.55
C HIS A 407 30.02 -15.43 -16.70
#